data_AF-A0A0W8FF75-F1
#
_entry.id   AF-A0A0W8FF75-F1
#
_cell.length_a   1.000
_cell.length_b   1.000
_cell.length_c   1.000
_cell.angle_alpha   90.00
_cell.angle_beta   90.00
_cell.angle_gamma   90.00
#
_symmetry.space_group_name_H-M   'P 1'
#
loop_
_entity.id
_entity.type
_entity.pdbx_description
1 polymer ?
#
loop_
_entity_poly.entity_id
_entity_poly.type
_entity_poly.pdbx_seq_one_letter_code
_entity_poly.pdbx_strand_id
1 'polypeptide(L)'
;MAVGCPFITCAVKRKGIEFCWECEESETCEKWKNHREAGKERDSFKCYQTLEEDISFISRHGVPAFQKIQKRRAFLLREMLDNFNEGRSKSYYCIAATVLEPGELEEALSRAGKETVGLDVRARSKALHRILDEIASRKQYRLKLRK
;
A
#
# COMPACT_ATOMS: atom_id res chain seq x y z
N MET A 1 10.56 -25.94 10.44
CA MET A 1 9.81 -24.73 10.00
C MET A 1 9.06 -24.18 11.20
N ALA A 2 9.27 -22.92 11.58
CA ALA A 2 8.46 -22.31 12.64
C ALA A 2 7.03 -22.14 12.10
N VAL A 3 6.10 -22.92 12.64
CA VAL A 3 4.69 -22.87 12.24
C VAL A 3 4.06 -21.69 12.97
N GLY A 4 3.90 -20.55 12.28
CA GLY A 4 3.22 -19.36 12.80
C GLY A 4 4.09 -18.10 12.86
N CYS A 5 3.43 -16.95 12.84
CA CYS A 5 4.10 -15.65 12.89
C CYS A 5 4.65 -15.40 14.32
N PRO A 6 5.98 -15.19 14.49
CA PRO A 6 6.56 -14.94 15.81
C PRO A 6 6.02 -13.65 16.45
N PHE A 7 5.61 -12.67 15.64
CA PHE A 7 4.99 -11.43 16.12
C PHE A 7 3.58 -11.67 16.69
N ILE A 8 2.75 -12.51 16.07
CA ILE A 8 1.43 -12.87 16.60
C ILE A 8 1.58 -13.57 17.96
N THR A 9 2.53 -14.50 18.08
CA THR A 9 2.79 -15.18 19.35
C THR A 9 3.29 -14.21 20.43
N CYS A 10 4.11 -13.23 20.06
CA CYS A 10 4.65 -12.26 21.01
C CYS A 10 3.62 -11.18 21.41
N ALA A 11 3.19 -10.36 20.45
CA ALA A 11 2.33 -9.20 20.68
C ALA A 11 0.92 -9.63 21.13
N VAL A 12 0.23 -10.44 20.30
CA VAL A 12 -1.17 -10.76 20.53
C VAL A 12 -1.34 -11.79 21.64
N LYS A 13 -0.68 -12.95 21.55
CA LYS A 13 -0.94 -14.06 22.48
C LYS A 13 -0.32 -13.90 23.86
N ARG A 14 0.87 -13.30 23.95
CA ARG A 14 1.60 -13.18 25.23
C ARG A 14 1.43 -11.82 25.89
N LYS A 15 1.44 -10.73 25.11
CA LYS A 15 1.35 -9.36 25.63
C LYS A 15 -0.06 -8.75 25.54
N GLY A 16 -0.99 -9.38 24.81
CA GLY A 16 -2.36 -8.90 24.69
C GLY A 16 -2.51 -7.59 23.89
N ILE A 17 -1.52 -7.23 23.09
CA ILE A 17 -1.50 -6.03 22.23
C ILE A 17 -1.67 -6.44 20.76
N GLU A 18 -2.29 -5.57 19.96
CA GLU A 18 -2.60 -5.90 18.56
C GLU A 18 -1.40 -5.67 17.65
N PHE A 19 -0.54 -4.72 17.99
CA PHE A 19 0.57 -4.32 17.15
C PHE A 19 1.90 -4.21 17.87
N CYS A 20 2.99 -4.52 17.15
CA CYS A 20 4.34 -4.47 17.71
C CYS A 20 4.75 -3.04 18.13
N TRP A 21 4.18 -2.01 17.51
CA TRP A 21 4.42 -0.61 17.88
C TRP A 21 3.70 -0.17 19.15
N GLU A 22 2.74 -0.95 19.66
CA GLU A 22 2.08 -0.68 20.96
C GLU A 22 2.90 -1.23 22.13
N CYS A 23 3.94 -2.02 21.84
CA CYS A 23 4.81 -2.58 22.87
C CYS A 23 5.73 -1.48 23.44
N GLU A 24 5.83 -1.38 24.77
CA GLU A 24 6.76 -0.46 25.43
C GLU A 24 8.22 -0.71 25.04
N GLU A 25 8.58 -1.98 24.82
CA GLU A 25 9.90 -2.39 24.33
C GLU A 25 10.10 -2.16 22.81
N SER A 26 9.13 -1.59 22.08
CA SER A 26 9.17 -1.56 20.61
C SER A 26 10.40 -0.81 20.06
N GLU A 27 10.87 0.21 20.76
CA GLU A 27 12.04 1.01 20.38
C GLU A 27 13.36 0.22 20.49
N THR A 28 13.44 -0.72 21.43
CA THR A 28 14.64 -1.52 21.71
C THR A 28 14.49 -2.97 21.25
N CYS A 29 13.33 -3.38 20.73
CA CYS A 29 13.06 -4.73 20.29
C CYS A 29 13.81 -5.08 19.00
N GLU A 30 14.89 -5.86 19.11
CA GLU A 30 15.69 -6.31 17.96
C GLU A 30 14.86 -7.07 16.91
N LYS A 31 13.91 -7.90 17.34
CA LYS A 31 13.04 -8.66 16.42
C LYS A 31 12.22 -7.72 15.55
N TRP A 32 11.68 -6.65 16.15
CA TRP A 32 10.88 -5.67 15.44
C TRP A 32 11.74 -4.80 14.52
N LYS A 33 12.88 -4.33 15.04
CA LYS A 33 13.88 -3.59 14.26
C LYS A 33 14.33 -4.37 13.02
N ASN A 34 14.76 -5.62 13.19
CA ASN A 34 15.23 -6.46 12.09
C ASN A 34 14.16 -6.69 11.01
N HIS A 35 12.89 -6.87 11.41
CA HIS A 35 11.80 -7.02 10.46
C HIS A 35 11.54 -5.75 9.65
N ARG A 36 11.58 -4.59 10.30
CA ARG A 36 11.44 -3.29 9.63
C ARG A 36 12.60 -3.00 8.69
N GLU A 37 13.84 -3.24 9.12
CA GLU A 37 15.02 -3.07 8.25
C GLU A 37 14.96 -4.00 7.03
N ALA A 38 14.59 -5.28 7.21
CA ALA A 38 14.39 -6.18 6.08
C ALA A 38 13.31 -5.67 5.10
N GLY A 39 12.26 -5.02 5.62
CA GLY A 39 11.20 -4.40 4.83
C GLY A 39 11.63 -3.18 4.02
N LYS A 40 12.78 -2.55 4.34
CA LYS A 40 13.37 -1.48 3.53
C LYS A 40 14.08 -2.02 2.30
N GLU A 41 14.59 -3.25 2.36
CA GLU A 41 15.30 -3.87 1.24
C GLU A 41 14.36 -4.65 0.34
N ARG A 42 13.44 -5.43 0.91
CA ARG A 42 12.59 -6.37 0.18
C ARG A 42 11.13 -6.23 0.58
N ASP A 43 10.27 -6.34 -0.42
CA ASP A 43 8.83 -6.42 -0.21
C ASP A 43 8.39 -7.87 -0.03
N SER A 44 7.23 -8.05 0.62
CA SER A 44 6.58 -9.36 0.71
C SER A 44 5.52 -9.48 -0.39
N PHE A 45 4.36 -10.04 -0.06
CA PHE A 45 3.17 -9.98 -0.92
C PHE A 45 2.57 -8.56 -1.00
N LYS A 46 2.98 -7.63 -0.12
CA LYS A 46 2.65 -6.19 -0.18
C LYS A 46 3.92 -5.34 -0.27
N CYS A 47 3.78 -4.15 -0.82
CA CYS A 47 4.85 -3.15 -0.82
C CYS A 47 5.01 -2.54 0.58
N TYR A 48 6.26 -2.36 1.00
CA TYR A 48 6.64 -1.74 2.27
C TYR A 48 7.23 -0.34 2.11
N GLN A 49 7.15 0.26 0.91
CA GLN A 49 7.73 1.58 0.65
C GLN A 49 7.19 2.66 1.59
N THR A 50 5.93 2.57 2.03
CA THR A 50 5.28 3.53 2.93
C THR A 50 5.18 3.03 4.38
N LEU A 51 5.81 1.89 4.71
CA LEU A 51 5.58 1.22 6.00
C LEU A 51 5.94 2.12 7.19
N GLU A 52 7.02 2.89 7.05
CA GLU A 52 7.51 3.77 8.12
C GLU A 52 6.62 4.98 8.32
N GLU A 53 6.18 5.58 7.21
CA GLU A 53 5.22 6.68 7.21
C GLU A 53 3.88 6.22 7.78
N ASP A 54 3.43 5.01 7.44
CA ASP A 54 2.19 4.42 7.95
C ASP A 54 2.26 4.22 9.48
N ILE A 55 3.37 3.65 10.00
CA ILE A 55 3.59 3.49 11.45
C ILE A 55 3.64 4.86 12.14
N SER A 56 4.36 5.82 11.58
CA SER A 56 4.45 7.19 12.10
C SER A 56 3.10 7.90 12.11
N PHE A 57 2.29 7.69 11.06
CA PHE A 57 0.94 8.24 10.96
C PHE A 57 0.03 7.64 12.03
N ILE A 58 0.06 6.31 12.20
CA ILE A 58 -0.74 5.61 13.23
C ILE A 58 -0.34 6.06 14.63
N SER A 59 0.96 6.22 14.90
CA SER A 59 1.46 6.71 16.19
C SER A 59 0.94 8.12 16.51
N ARG A 60 0.86 9.02 15.51
CA ARG A 60 0.42 10.41 15.68
C ARG A 60 -1.10 10.60 15.66
N HIS A 61 -1.82 9.80 14.88
CA HIS A 61 -3.24 10.05 14.57
C HIS A 61 -4.17 8.88 14.95
N GLY A 62 -3.62 7.75 15.37
CA GLY A 62 -4.35 6.55 15.75
C GLY A 62 -4.81 5.69 14.57
N VAL A 63 -5.12 4.43 14.87
CA VAL A 63 -5.64 3.44 13.92
C VAL A 63 -6.94 3.91 13.24
N PRO A 64 -7.92 4.55 13.92
CA PRO A 64 -9.15 4.98 13.25
C PRO A 64 -8.93 6.00 12.12
N ALA A 65 -7.95 6.91 12.27
CA ALA A 65 -7.59 7.85 11.21
C ALA A 65 -6.96 7.12 10.02
N PHE A 66 -6.04 6.19 10.30
CA PHE A 66 -5.41 5.38 9.26
C PHE A 66 -6.43 4.52 8.50
N GLN A 67 -7.38 3.93 9.23
CA GLN A 67 -8.45 3.11 8.64
C GLN A 67 -9.32 3.92 7.65
N LYS A 68 -9.59 5.21 7.92
CA LYS A 68 -10.32 6.08 6.98
C LYS A 68 -9.56 6.23 5.67
N ILE A 69 -8.25 6.42 5.73
CA ILE A 69 -7.37 6.48 4.54
C ILE A 69 -7.41 5.15 3.79
N GLN A 70 -7.29 4.01 4.50
CA GLN A 70 -7.33 2.69 3.87
C GLN A 70 -8.68 2.38 3.21
N LYS A 71 -9.80 2.82 3.81
CA LYS A 71 -11.13 2.72 3.18
C LYS A 71 -11.21 3.54 1.89
N ARG A 72 -10.62 4.73 1.87
CA ARG A 72 -10.55 5.55 0.65
C ARG A 72 -9.70 4.88 -0.43
N ARG A 73 -8.52 4.35 -0.06
CA ARG A 73 -7.66 3.57 -0.98
C ARG A 73 -8.39 2.35 -1.54
N ALA A 74 -9.12 1.62 -0.71
CA ALA A 74 -9.91 0.45 -1.14
C ALA A 74 -11.01 0.83 -2.14
N PHE A 75 -11.69 1.96 -1.93
CA PHE A 75 -12.67 2.49 -2.88
C PHE A 75 -12.01 2.82 -4.23
N LEU A 76 -10.91 3.57 -4.22
CA LEU A 76 -10.21 3.96 -5.45
C LEU A 76 -9.60 2.75 -6.18
N LEU A 77 -9.11 1.76 -5.45
CA LEU A 77 -8.66 0.49 -6.02
C LEU A 77 -9.80 -0.24 -6.73
N ARG A 78 -10.99 -0.26 -6.14
CA ARG A 78 -12.17 -0.87 -6.78
C ARG A 78 -12.52 -0.15 -8.07
N GLU A 79 -12.53 1.18 -8.07
CA GLU A 79 -12.74 1.97 -9.29
C GLU A 79 -11.72 1.64 -10.39
N MET A 80 -10.43 1.53 -10.05
CA MET A 80 -9.39 1.12 -10.99
C MET A 80 -9.64 -0.29 -11.54
N LEU A 81 -10.01 -1.24 -10.67
CA LEU A 81 -10.23 -2.63 -11.06
C LEU A 81 -11.48 -2.81 -11.93
N ASP A 82 -12.57 -2.12 -11.62
CA ASP A 82 -13.84 -2.29 -12.34
C ASP A 82 -13.81 -1.64 -13.72
N ASN A 83 -13.04 -0.56 -13.86
CA ASN A 83 -13.06 0.28 -15.07
C ASN A 83 -11.83 0.15 -15.97
N PHE A 84 -10.68 -0.22 -15.43
CA PHE A 84 -9.40 -0.15 -16.13
C PHE A 84 -8.63 -1.49 -16.15
N ASN A 85 -9.10 -2.53 -15.46
CA ASN A 85 -8.43 -3.81 -15.44
C ASN A 85 -8.77 -4.65 -16.68
N GLU A 86 -7.77 -4.89 -17.54
CA GLU A 86 -7.90 -5.79 -18.68
C GLU A 86 -7.75 -7.29 -18.33
N GLY A 87 -7.49 -7.61 -17.05
CA GLY A 87 -7.31 -8.97 -16.55
C GLY A 87 -5.91 -9.26 -15.98
N ARG A 88 -4.91 -8.40 -16.20
CA ARG A 88 -3.50 -8.59 -15.80
C ARG A 88 -2.96 -7.47 -14.91
N SER A 89 -3.71 -6.39 -14.71
CA SER A 89 -3.25 -5.19 -14.00
C SER A 89 -3.54 -5.19 -12.50
N LYS A 90 -4.17 -6.24 -11.96
CA LYS A 90 -4.57 -6.31 -10.54
C LYS A 90 -3.41 -6.01 -9.58
N SER A 91 -2.29 -6.73 -9.72
CA SER A 91 -1.15 -6.55 -8.81
C SER A 91 -0.56 -5.15 -8.90
N TYR A 92 -0.48 -4.59 -10.11
CA TYR A 92 0.02 -3.23 -10.34
C TYR A 92 -0.88 -2.18 -9.65
N TYR A 93 -2.20 -2.28 -9.83
CA TYR A 93 -3.15 -1.37 -9.16
C TYR A 93 -3.15 -1.52 -7.65
N CYS A 94 -2.98 -2.74 -7.11
CA CYS A 94 -2.82 -2.94 -5.67
C CYS A 94 -1.57 -2.21 -5.13
N ILE A 95 -0.45 -2.27 -5.87
CA ILE A 95 0.78 -1.56 -5.48
C ILE A 95 0.57 -0.05 -5.55
N ALA A 96 0.03 0.46 -6.66
CA ALA A 96 -0.29 1.88 -6.81
C ALA A 96 -1.20 2.39 -5.69
N ALA A 97 -2.27 1.65 -5.38
CA ALA A 97 -3.19 1.96 -4.30
C ALA A 97 -2.57 1.86 -2.90
N THR A 98 -1.40 1.21 -2.75
CA THR A 98 -0.65 1.17 -1.49
C THR A 98 0.25 2.39 -1.36
N VAL A 99 0.94 2.80 -2.44
CA VAL A 99 2.06 3.74 -2.35
C VAL A 99 1.73 5.19 -2.75
N LEU A 100 0.78 5.44 -3.67
CA LEU A 100 0.38 6.81 -4.06
C LEU A 100 -0.54 7.41 -3.00
N GLU A 101 -0.62 8.73 -2.86
CA GLU A 101 -1.63 9.36 -2.01
C GLU A 101 -3.05 9.23 -2.60
N PRO A 102 -4.13 9.22 -1.77
CA PRO A 102 -5.49 9.14 -2.28
C PRO A 102 -5.83 10.22 -3.31
N GLY A 103 -5.35 11.46 -3.12
CA GLY A 103 -5.57 12.55 -4.07
C GLY A 103 -4.89 12.33 -5.43
N GLU A 104 -3.75 11.64 -5.45
CA GLU A 104 -3.03 11.32 -6.68
C GLU A 104 -3.75 10.20 -7.47
N LEU A 105 -4.32 9.22 -6.76
CA LEU A 105 -5.17 8.19 -7.36
C LEU A 105 -6.46 8.78 -7.93
N GLU A 106 -7.06 9.75 -7.23
CA GLU A 106 -8.23 10.51 -7.71
C GLU A 106 -7.89 11.32 -8.97
N GLU A 107 -6.74 12.02 -8.97
CA GLU A 107 -6.23 12.72 -10.15
C GLU A 107 -6.07 11.76 -11.34
N ALA A 108 -5.43 10.61 -11.11
CA ALA A 108 -5.18 9.62 -12.14
C ALA A 108 -6.47 9.06 -12.74
N LEU A 109 -7.43 8.67 -11.89
CA LEU A 109 -8.74 8.17 -12.32
C LEU A 109 -9.53 9.24 -13.10
N SER A 110 -9.51 10.49 -12.63
CA SER A 110 -10.21 11.60 -13.30
C SER A 110 -9.61 11.89 -14.68
N ARG A 111 -8.28 11.95 -14.79
CA ARG A 111 -7.58 12.16 -16.06
C ARG A 111 -7.83 11.01 -17.03
N ALA A 112 -7.62 9.76 -16.58
CA ALA A 112 -7.82 8.58 -17.41
C ALA A 112 -9.27 8.45 -17.88
N GLY A 113 -10.25 8.74 -17.00
CA GLY A 113 -11.67 8.71 -17.34
C GLY A 113 -12.03 9.69 -18.47
N LYS A 114 -11.47 10.90 -18.47
CA LYS A 114 -11.69 11.91 -19.52
C LYS A 114 -11.03 11.54 -20.84
N GLU A 115 -9.80 11.00 -20.79
CA GLU A 115 -9.03 10.64 -21.99
C GLU A 115 -9.57 9.41 -22.73
N THR A 116 -10.38 8.58 -22.07
CA THR A 116 -10.70 7.23 -22.55
C THR A 116 -12.19 6.98 -22.76
N VAL A 117 -12.98 8.05 -22.88
CA VAL A 117 -14.41 7.98 -23.19
C VAL A 117 -14.62 7.21 -24.49
N GLY A 118 -15.46 6.16 -24.44
CA GLY A 118 -15.77 5.32 -25.60
C GLY A 118 -14.67 4.33 -26.00
N LEU A 119 -13.55 4.26 -25.27
CA LEU A 119 -12.48 3.31 -25.54
C LEU A 119 -12.72 1.95 -24.85
N ASP A 120 -12.11 0.91 -25.41
CA ASP A 120 -12.11 -0.42 -24.79
C ASP A 120 -11.27 -0.47 -23.50
N VAL A 121 -11.47 -1.52 -22.70
CA VAL A 121 -10.78 -1.68 -21.41
C VAL A 121 -9.25 -1.73 -21.54
N ARG A 122 -8.72 -2.20 -22.68
CA ARG A 122 -7.27 -2.30 -22.90
C ARG A 122 -6.66 -0.92 -23.11
N ALA A 123 -7.30 -0.07 -23.92
CA ALA A 123 -6.89 1.30 -24.13
C ALA A 123 -7.05 2.14 -22.85
N ARG A 124 -8.15 1.94 -22.11
CA ARG A 124 -8.36 2.53 -20.78
C ARG A 124 -7.23 2.16 -19.83
N SER A 125 -6.92 0.87 -19.73
CA SER A 125 -5.83 0.36 -18.88
C SER A 125 -4.50 1.03 -19.21
N LYS A 126 -4.13 1.08 -20.50
CA LYS A 126 -2.88 1.71 -20.96
C LYS A 126 -2.79 3.19 -20.58
N ALA A 127 -3.89 3.93 -20.68
CA ALA A 127 -3.91 5.34 -20.29
C ALA A 127 -3.71 5.50 -18.77
N LEU A 128 -4.40 4.70 -17.95
CA LEU A 128 -4.23 4.75 -16.49
C LEU A 128 -2.81 4.35 -16.06
N HIS A 129 -2.22 3.31 -16.66
CA HIS A 129 -0.80 2.95 -16.42
C HIS A 129 0.13 4.12 -16.70
N ARG A 130 0.00 4.75 -17.87
CA ARG A 130 0.80 5.92 -18.25
C ARG A 130 0.71 7.03 -17.19
N ILE A 131 -0.51 7.37 -16.76
CA ILE A 131 -0.72 8.45 -15.80
C ILE A 131 -0.16 8.08 -14.41
N LEU A 132 -0.35 6.85 -13.96
CA LEU A 132 0.19 6.37 -12.68
C LEU A 132 1.72 6.33 -12.71
N ASP A 133 2.33 5.91 -13.82
CA ASP A 133 3.79 5.90 -14.01
C ASP A 133 4.36 7.32 -14.06
N GLU A 134 3.65 8.29 -14.65
CA GLU A 134 4.02 9.71 -14.63
C GLU A 134 4.05 10.25 -13.19
N ILE A 135 2.98 10.00 -12.41
CA ILE A 135 2.89 10.42 -11.01
C ILE A 135 4.01 9.76 -10.19
N ALA A 136 4.16 8.44 -10.34
CA ALA A 136 5.18 7.68 -9.64
C ALA A 136 6.59 8.17 -9.97
N SER A 137 6.87 8.49 -11.23
CA SER A 137 8.18 9.02 -11.64
C SER A 137 8.44 10.41 -11.04
N ARG A 138 7.43 11.30 -11.04
CA ARG A 138 7.53 12.65 -10.45
C ARG A 138 7.75 12.60 -8.93
N LYS A 139 7.12 11.65 -8.25
CA LYS A 139 7.13 11.51 -6.79
C LYS A 139 8.11 10.46 -6.27
N GLN A 140 8.87 9.83 -7.17
CA GLN A 140 9.83 8.78 -6.87
C GLN A 140 9.21 7.53 -6.19
N TYR A 141 7.97 7.20 -6.53
CA TYR A 141 7.34 5.96 -6.11
C TYR A 141 7.74 4.78 -7.00
N ARG A 142 7.78 3.58 -6.42
CA ARG A 142 8.03 2.34 -7.13
C ARG A 142 6.74 1.52 -7.21
N LEU A 143 6.20 1.37 -8.42
CA LEU A 143 4.99 0.58 -8.69
C LEU A 143 5.28 -0.92 -8.91
N LYS A 144 6.30 -1.43 -8.24
CA LYS A 144 6.75 -2.82 -8.34
C LYS A 144 7.36 -3.28 -7.02
N LEU A 145 7.07 -4.52 -6.63
CA LEU A 145 7.66 -5.12 -5.45
C LEU A 145 9.18 -5.27 -5.60
N ARG A 146 9.92 -4.85 -4.56
CA ARG A 146 11.35 -5.09 -4.37
C ARG A 146 11.56 -6.57 -4.03
N LYS A 147 12.45 -7.23 -4.76
CA LYS A 147 12.79 -8.65 -4.55
C LYS A 147 13.97 -8.81 -3.61
#